data_AF-A0A3N5W4U2-F1
#
_entry.id   AF-A0A3N5W4U2-F1
#
_cell.length_a   1.000
_cell.length_b   1.000
_cell.length_c   1.000
_cell.angle_alpha   90.00
_cell.angle_beta   90.00
_cell.angle_gamma   90.00
#
_symmetry.space_group_name_H-M   'P 1'
#
loop_
_entity.id
_entity.type
_entity.pdbx_description
1 polymer ?
#
loop_
_entity_poly.entity_id
_entity_poly.type
_entity_poly.pdbx_seq_one_letter_code
_entity_poly.pdbx_strand_id
1 'polypeptide(L)'
;MPLVVTTSIINKKTYLMTFIVWAIIITDVIIGTFLDVLGKPLNSSFGVILFITMSITVFFAGLYALRNYMAALRTDLEAPSFINRLYKATPIFLYALLVIFGAIIVEMVLFSQYSTYLLILIVLISGVAVLFLGFRTYKFLSWYKSSANRRHNIMILAFAVSSMLLCISMTETTVINTKVLVVSRPPSIDPDFESSNTMASRHLSSIENIIHLYVFLVPQVTAIAIAETVAVAYFLRYFKDQIGRAIFWTIIILPPFLFLTGIFAPQLIKSTASEFVYMDPRFLIFRVMGTTGWVLADFVIAYAFILVAKTLGRQITPSRDKIMSYLVIAAFSTILISPATNNWITNNSYPPFGAIQRSFLVLASFMFSVGIYSVALSVAQDAELRHLARKYAKEYALLGALGKAEEKAETMRNLVKVIRQHADAMEKDTAVETSMSDDNEVRHYLDFVIRQTRGKKDDGTVGA
;
A
#
# COMPACT_ATOMS: atom_id res chain seq x y z
N MET A 1 17.98 -2.11 -12.34
CA MET A 1 17.11 -0.90 -12.40
C MET A 1 17.01 -0.30 -11.00
N PRO A 2 17.38 0.97 -10.75
CA PRO A 2 17.40 1.47 -9.36
C PRO A 2 15.98 1.72 -8.87
N LEU A 3 15.46 0.90 -7.95
CA LEU A 3 14.15 1.06 -7.29
C LEU A 3 14.09 2.26 -6.31
N VAL A 4 15.16 3.04 -6.21
CA VAL A 4 15.33 4.08 -5.20
C VAL A 4 15.04 5.45 -5.80
N VAL A 5 14.14 6.19 -5.16
CA VAL A 5 13.82 7.59 -5.44
C VAL A 5 13.92 8.36 -4.13
N THR A 6 15.05 9.04 -3.92
CA THR A 6 15.26 9.78 -2.68
C THR A 6 14.62 11.16 -2.75
N THR A 7 13.98 11.57 -1.65
CA THR A 7 13.55 12.95 -1.42
C THR A 7 14.31 13.53 -0.24
N SER A 8 14.13 14.83 0.06
CA SER A 8 14.73 15.47 1.24
C SER A 8 14.41 14.75 2.56
N ILE A 9 13.24 14.11 2.65
CA ILE A 9 12.76 13.40 3.85
C ILE A 9 12.98 11.88 3.71
N ILE A 10 12.63 11.29 2.55
CA ILE A 10 12.80 9.85 2.31
C ILE A 10 14.19 9.60 1.71
N ASN A 11 15.16 9.46 2.59
CA ASN A 11 16.56 9.22 2.22
C ASN A 11 16.90 7.72 2.07
N LYS A 12 18.14 7.43 1.64
CA LYS A 12 18.64 6.05 1.47
C LYS A 12 18.53 5.19 2.75
N LYS A 13 18.66 5.79 3.94
CA LYS A 13 18.49 5.06 5.22
C LYS A 13 17.05 4.61 5.42
N THR A 14 16.07 5.43 5.04
CA THR A 14 14.64 5.07 5.10
C THR A 14 14.32 3.91 4.17
N TYR A 15 14.87 3.93 2.95
CA TYR A 15 14.81 2.81 2.01
C TYR A 15 15.40 1.53 2.62
N LEU A 16 16.61 1.61 3.19
CA LEU A 16 17.26 0.48 3.83
C LEU A 16 16.40 -0.13 4.94
N MET A 17 15.88 0.69 5.86
CA MET A 17 15.03 0.21 6.95
C MET A 17 13.74 -0.43 6.44
N THR A 18 13.16 0.11 5.37
CA THR A 18 11.95 -0.47 4.77
C THR A 18 12.22 -1.81 4.10
N PHE A 19 13.36 -1.95 3.42
CA PHE A 19 13.78 -3.24 2.87
C PHE A 19 14.11 -4.26 3.96
N ILE A 20 14.66 -3.85 5.10
CA ILE A 20 14.85 -4.73 6.26
C ILE A 20 13.50 -5.23 6.78
N VAL A 21 12.52 -4.33 6.97
CA VAL A 21 11.17 -4.71 7.40
C VAL A 21 10.55 -5.71 6.43
N TRP A 22 10.62 -5.42 5.14
CA TRP A 22 10.08 -6.30 4.10
C TRP A 22 10.76 -7.67 4.07
N ALA A 23 12.10 -7.71 4.17
CA ALA A 23 12.86 -8.94 4.19
C ALA A 23 12.45 -9.83 5.37
N ILE A 24 12.33 -9.27 6.58
CA ILE A 24 11.92 -10.01 7.77
C ILE A 24 10.49 -10.52 7.64
N ILE A 25 9.57 -9.70 7.13
CA ILE A 25 8.18 -10.12 6.90
C ILE A 25 8.12 -11.27 5.89
N ILE A 26 8.90 -11.23 4.81
CA ILE A 26 8.97 -12.35 3.88
C ILE A 26 9.58 -13.58 4.52
N THR A 27 10.62 -13.43 5.34
CA THR A 27 11.18 -14.56 6.09
C THR A 27 10.12 -15.18 7.00
N ASP A 28 9.31 -14.37 7.70
CA ASP A 28 8.19 -14.85 8.53
C ASP A 28 7.11 -15.56 7.67
N VAL A 29 6.84 -15.06 6.46
CA VAL A 29 5.96 -15.74 5.50
C VAL A 29 6.54 -17.10 5.13
N ILE A 30 7.80 -17.16 4.71
CA ILE A 30 8.42 -18.42 4.29
C ILE A 30 8.42 -19.43 5.45
N ILE A 31 8.77 -18.99 6.66
CA ILE A 31 8.76 -19.88 7.83
C ILE A 31 7.34 -20.37 8.13
N GLY A 32 6.36 -19.48 8.17
CA GLY A 32 4.97 -19.84 8.45
C GLY A 32 4.34 -20.72 7.37
N THR A 33 4.63 -20.49 6.09
CA THR A 33 4.05 -21.24 4.96
C THR A 33 4.65 -22.64 4.89
N PHE A 34 5.96 -22.76 5.19
CA PHE A 34 6.72 -24.00 5.05
C PHE A 34 7.04 -24.68 6.38
N LEU A 35 6.32 -24.34 7.44
CA LEU A 35 6.52 -24.85 8.80
C LEU A 35 6.53 -26.39 8.87
N ASP A 36 5.61 -27.03 8.15
CA ASP A 36 5.46 -28.48 8.01
C ASP A 36 6.72 -29.19 7.45
N VAL A 37 7.50 -28.49 6.62
CA VAL A 37 8.74 -29.00 6.02
C VAL A 37 9.98 -28.56 6.78
N LEU A 38 9.99 -27.34 7.31
CA LEU A 38 11.11 -26.79 8.07
C LEU A 38 11.29 -27.49 9.43
N GLY A 39 10.22 -28.08 9.96
CA GLY A 39 10.27 -29.12 10.98
C GLY A 39 10.63 -28.65 12.40
N LYS A 40 10.94 -29.64 13.25
CA LYS A 40 11.24 -29.49 14.69
C LYS A 40 12.37 -28.51 15.07
N PRO A 41 13.41 -28.23 14.25
CA PRO A 41 14.45 -27.26 14.62
C PRO A 41 13.89 -25.87 14.96
N LEU A 42 12.75 -25.48 14.39
CA LEU A 42 12.08 -24.21 14.69
C LEU A 42 11.38 -24.20 16.04
N ASN A 43 11.02 -25.36 16.61
CA ASN A 43 10.46 -25.47 17.97
C ASN A 43 11.55 -25.51 19.07
N SER A 44 12.81 -25.34 18.70
CA SER A 44 13.94 -25.34 19.63
C SER A 44 14.31 -23.92 20.10
N SER A 45 15.27 -23.82 21.00
CA SER A 45 15.88 -22.54 21.42
C SER A 45 16.38 -21.70 20.23
N PHE A 46 16.81 -22.35 19.14
CA PHE A 46 17.21 -21.65 17.92
C PHE A 46 16.04 -20.85 17.31
N GLY A 47 14.85 -21.47 17.22
CA GLY A 47 13.67 -20.80 16.70
C GLY A 47 13.25 -19.61 17.57
N VAL A 48 13.32 -19.78 18.89
CA VAL A 48 13.06 -18.69 19.86
C VAL A 48 14.02 -17.52 19.64
N ILE A 49 15.32 -17.78 19.54
CA ILE A 49 16.35 -16.74 19.28
C ILE A 49 16.09 -16.05 17.94
N LEU A 50 15.77 -16.83 16.90
CA LEU A 50 15.45 -16.31 15.57
C LEU A 50 14.24 -15.38 15.62
N PHE A 51 13.15 -15.81 16.25
CA PHE A 51 11.92 -15.02 16.38
C PHE A 51 12.14 -13.73 17.18
N ILE A 52 12.89 -13.78 18.29
CA ILE A 52 13.25 -12.60 19.08
C ILE A 52 14.04 -11.61 18.22
N THR A 53 15.05 -12.10 17.51
CA THR A 53 15.91 -11.27 16.65
C THR A 53 15.10 -10.61 15.53
N MET A 54 14.23 -11.39 14.87
CA MET A 54 13.33 -10.89 13.83
C MET A 54 12.37 -9.83 14.39
N SER A 55 11.75 -10.08 15.55
CA SER A 55 10.81 -9.17 16.19
C SER A 55 11.46 -7.84 16.58
N ILE A 56 12.61 -7.87 17.27
CA ILE A 56 13.32 -6.65 17.66
C ILE A 56 13.70 -5.84 16.40
N THR A 57 14.26 -6.52 15.40
CA THR A 57 14.75 -5.86 14.18
C THR A 57 13.61 -5.24 13.36
N VAL A 58 12.49 -5.96 13.19
CA VAL A 58 11.37 -5.48 12.38
C VAL A 58 10.65 -4.30 13.04
N PHE A 59 10.46 -4.32 14.36
CA PHE A 59 9.84 -3.19 15.06
C PHE A 59 10.77 -1.98 15.10
N PHE A 60 12.08 -2.16 15.31
CA PHE A 60 13.04 -1.06 15.25
C PHE A 60 13.08 -0.41 13.86
N ALA A 61 13.25 -1.22 12.81
CA ALA A 61 13.29 -0.72 11.44
C ALA A 61 11.93 -0.13 11.00
N GLY A 62 10.83 -0.75 11.43
CA GLY A 62 9.47 -0.30 11.18
C GLY A 62 9.16 1.05 11.82
N LEU A 63 9.51 1.25 13.09
CA LEU A 63 9.34 2.53 13.79
C LEU A 63 10.22 3.63 13.18
N TYR A 64 11.46 3.31 12.79
CA TYR A 64 12.34 4.26 12.10
C TYR A 64 11.75 4.69 10.76
N ALA A 65 11.34 3.74 9.93
CA ALA A 65 10.75 4.03 8.63
C ALA A 65 9.44 4.82 8.78
N LEU A 66 8.58 4.40 9.72
CA LEU A 66 7.33 5.08 10.04
C LEU A 66 7.58 6.54 10.43
N ARG A 67 8.54 6.83 11.31
CA ARG A 67 8.86 8.21 11.69
C ARG A 67 9.13 9.09 10.47
N ASN A 68 9.92 8.62 9.51
CA ASN A 68 10.26 9.41 8.32
C ASN A 68 9.08 9.53 7.35
N TYR A 69 8.27 8.47 7.19
CA TYR A 69 7.03 8.56 6.41
C TYR A 69 6.03 9.52 7.02
N MET A 70 5.89 9.50 8.34
CA MET A 70 5.03 10.40 9.09
C MET A 70 5.55 11.84 9.03
N ALA A 71 6.87 12.06 8.99
CA ALA A 71 7.43 13.38 8.74
C ALA A 71 7.15 13.86 7.30
N ALA A 72 7.21 12.97 6.31
CA ALA A 72 6.89 13.29 4.92
C ALA A 72 5.41 13.60 4.70
N LEU A 73 4.54 13.01 5.53
CA LEU A 73 3.10 13.24 5.56
C LEU A 73 2.68 14.47 6.39
N ARG A 74 3.60 15.10 7.12
CA ARG A 74 3.29 16.20 8.04
C ARG A 74 3.32 17.55 7.31
N THR A 75 2.21 18.27 7.42
CA THR A 75 2.05 19.72 7.18
C THR A 75 1.56 20.34 8.50
N ASP A 76 1.77 21.64 8.71
CA ASP A 76 1.50 22.28 10.01
C ASP A 76 0.02 22.11 10.44
N LEU A 77 -0.15 21.50 11.61
CA LEU A 77 -1.37 20.80 12.06
C LEU A 77 -2.43 21.75 12.65
N GLU A 78 -2.95 22.70 11.88
CA GLU A 78 -4.04 23.57 12.36
C GLU A 78 -5.46 23.05 12.05
N ALA A 79 -5.64 22.01 11.22
CA ALA A 79 -6.96 21.58 10.75
C ALA A 79 -7.51 20.27 11.36
N PRO A 80 -8.83 20.19 11.68
CA PRO A 80 -9.48 18.97 12.14
C PRO A 80 -9.86 18.06 10.96
N SER A 81 -8.86 17.53 10.25
CA SER A 81 -9.09 16.56 9.17
C SER A 81 -9.23 15.13 9.72
N PHE A 82 -10.02 14.29 9.04
CA PHE A 82 -10.06 12.84 9.27
C PHE A 82 -8.66 12.21 9.14
N ILE A 83 -7.81 12.74 8.26
CA ILE A 83 -6.42 12.32 8.07
C ILE A 83 -5.58 12.60 9.31
N ASN A 84 -5.79 13.73 10.02
CA ASN A 84 -5.10 14.03 11.28
C ASN A 84 -5.43 13.00 12.37
N ARG A 85 -6.70 12.55 12.44
CA ARG A 85 -7.09 11.47 13.35
C ARG A 85 -6.42 10.14 12.98
N LEU A 86 -6.39 9.78 11.70
CA LEU A 86 -5.72 8.56 11.24
C LEU A 86 -4.21 8.61 11.49
N TYR A 87 -3.58 9.76 11.24
CA TYR A 87 -2.15 9.99 11.49
C TYR A 87 -1.79 9.76 12.96
N LYS A 88 -2.58 10.30 13.89
CA LYS A 88 -2.36 10.08 15.33
C LYS A 88 -2.62 8.64 15.78
N ALA A 89 -3.53 7.93 15.12
CA ALA A 89 -3.90 6.56 15.49
C ALA A 89 -2.83 5.52 15.09
N THR A 90 -2.16 5.69 13.95
CA THR A 90 -1.24 4.66 13.42
C THR A 90 -0.07 4.30 14.34
N PRO A 91 0.67 5.26 14.94
CA PRO A 91 1.74 4.92 15.89
C PRO A 91 1.23 4.14 17.10
N ILE A 92 0.00 4.41 17.56
CA ILE A 92 -0.61 3.73 18.71
C ILE A 92 -0.71 2.22 18.44
N PHE A 93 -1.16 1.82 17.25
CA PHE A 93 -1.24 0.40 16.90
C PHE A 93 0.13 -0.27 16.87
N LEU A 94 1.15 0.40 16.33
CA LEU A 94 2.49 -0.18 16.25
C LEU A 94 3.15 -0.30 17.63
N TYR A 95 2.95 0.69 18.52
CA TYR A 95 3.41 0.59 19.91
C TYR A 95 2.63 -0.48 20.70
N ALA A 96 1.31 -0.61 20.49
CA ALA A 96 0.53 -1.68 21.11
C ALA A 96 1.03 -3.06 20.69
N LEU A 97 1.31 -3.25 19.40
CA LEU A 97 1.90 -4.49 18.89
C LEU A 97 3.30 -4.73 19.45
N LEU A 98 4.14 -3.71 19.58
CA LEU A 98 5.46 -3.83 20.22
C LEU A 98 5.33 -4.36 21.66
N VAL A 99 4.38 -3.84 22.44
CA VAL A 99 4.13 -4.32 23.81
C VAL A 99 3.66 -5.78 23.82
N ILE A 100 2.75 -6.15 22.92
CA ILE A 100 2.26 -7.54 22.82
C ILE A 100 3.40 -8.50 22.44
N PHE A 101 4.25 -8.14 21.48
CA PHE A 101 5.42 -8.97 21.15
C PHE A 101 6.41 -9.04 22.31
N GLY A 102 6.61 -7.95 23.05
CA GLY A 102 7.39 -7.97 24.28
C GLY A 102 6.83 -8.98 25.29
N ALA A 103 5.51 -9.01 25.49
CA ALA A 103 4.84 -9.97 26.36
C ALA A 103 5.03 -11.42 25.85
N ILE A 104 4.81 -11.69 24.56
CA ILE A 104 5.04 -13.02 23.97
C ILE A 104 6.49 -13.48 24.18
N ILE A 105 7.46 -12.59 23.98
CA ILE A 105 8.89 -12.89 24.18
C ILE A 105 9.17 -13.23 25.64
N VAL A 106 8.64 -12.44 26.58
CA VAL A 106 8.79 -12.72 28.02
C VAL A 106 8.17 -14.07 28.37
N GLU A 107 6.99 -14.39 27.85
CA GLU A 107 6.34 -15.68 28.11
C GLU A 107 7.17 -16.86 27.58
N MET A 108 7.68 -16.76 26.35
CA MET A 108 8.50 -17.83 25.76
C MET A 108 9.83 -18.02 26.51
N VAL A 109 10.46 -16.95 26.98
CA VAL A 109 11.77 -17.03 27.64
C VAL A 109 11.65 -17.49 29.10
N LEU A 110 10.63 -17.03 29.84
CA LEU A 110 10.49 -17.33 31.25
C LEU A 110 9.64 -18.58 31.53
N PHE A 111 8.64 -18.86 30.70
CA PHE A 111 7.66 -19.92 30.94
C PHE A 111 7.66 -21.02 29.86
N SER A 112 8.49 -20.89 28.82
CA SER A 112 8.53 -21.84 27.69
C SER A 112 7.15 -22.09 27.06
N GLN A 113 6.31 -21.05 27.02
CA GLN A 113 4.99 -21.08 26.40
C GLN A 113 4.61 -19.66 25.96
N TYR A 114 3.60 -19.51 25.12
CA TYR A 114 2.98 -18.21 24.87
C TYR A 114 1.46 -18.31 24.94
N SER A 115 0.81 -17.22 25.31
CA SER A 115 -0.64 -17.17 25.44
C SER A 115 -1.32 -16.97 24.09
N THR A 116 -2.34 -17.79 23.83
CA THR A 116 -3.22 -17.65 22.67
C THR A 116 -4.01 -16.34 22.72
N TYR A 117 -4.25 -15.77 23.91
CA TYR A 117 -4.90 -14.46 24.05
C TYR A 117 -4.08 -13.32 23.43
N LEU A 118 -2.75 -13.40 23.48
CA LEU A 118 -1.87 -12.40 22.84
C LEU A 118 -1.98 -12.49 21.30
N LEU A 119 -2.13 -13.70 20.75
CA LEU A 119 -2.41 -13.88 19.32
C LEU A 119 -3.79 -13.32 18.93
N ILE A 120 -4.81 -13.50 19.77
CA ILE A 120 -6.14 -12.91 19.54
C ILE A 120 -6.02 -11.38 19.49
N LEU A 121 -5.28 -10.76 20.42
CA LEU A 121 -5.01 -9.32 20.41
C LEU A 121 -4.32 -8.87 19.11
N ILE A 122 -3.33 -9.62 18.62
CA ILE A 122 -2.70 -9.35 17.31
C ILE A 122 -3.73 -9.41 16.18
N VAL A 123 -4.59 -10.44 16.16
CA VAL A 123 -5.64 -10.58 15.14
C VAL A 123 -6.59 -9.39 15.17
N LEU A 124 -7.07 -8.99 16.35
CA LEU A 124 -8.02 -7.87 16.49
C LEU A 124 -7.39 -6.52 16.11
N ILE A 125 -6.16 -6.25 16.54
CA ILE A 125 -5.43 -5.03 16.15
C ILE A 125 -5.17 -5.02 14.64
N SER A 126 -4.73 -6.14 14.07
CA SER A 126 -4.55 -6.26 12.60
C SER A 126 -5.87 -6.11 11.84
N GLY A 127 -6.99 -6.52 12.44
CA GLY A 127 -8.35 -6.40 11.91
C GLY A 127 -8.79 -4.96 11.65
N VAL A 128 -8.16 -3.97 12.29
CA VAL A 128 -8.36 -2.54 11.98
C VAL A 128 -8.04 -2.22 10.51
N ALA A 129 -7.20 -3.03 9.84
CA ALA A 129 -6.95 -2.95 8.41
C ALA A 129 -8.24 -2.96 7.56
N VAL A 130 -9.31 -3.61 8.02
CA VAL A 130 -10.62 -3.63 7.35
C VAL A 130 -11.17 -2.21 7.19
N LEU A 131 -11.00 -1.34 8.20
CA LEU A 131 -11.45 0.06 8.12
C LEU A 131 -10.67 0.83 7.04
N PHE A 132 -9.36 0.58 6.92
CA PHE A 132 -8.53 1.22 5.90
C PHE A 132 -8.86 0.73 4.50
N LEU A 133 -9.11 -0.58 4.32
CA LEU A 133 -9.54 -1.14 3.04
C LEU A 133 -10.95 -0.68 2.66
N GLY A 134 -11.86 -0.54 3.62
CA GLY A 134 -13.18 0.07 3.44
C GLY A 134 -13.08 1.53 3.01
N PHE A 135 -12.22 2.32 3.66
CA PHE A 135 -11.96 3.71 3.27
C PHE A 135 -11.37 3.80 1.85
N ARG A 136 -10.39 2.95 1.52
CA ARG A 136 -9.79 2.82 0.18
C ARG A 136 -10.88 2.55 -0.87
N THR A 137 -11.78 1.61 -0.58
CA THR A 137 -12.91 1.25 -1.44
C THR A 137 -13.84 2.45 -1.67
N TYR A 138 -14.27 3.10 -0.58
CA TYR A 138 -15.14 4.28 -0.64
C TYR A 138 -14.52 5.39 -1.50
N LYS A 139 -13.24 5.71 -1.31
CA LYS A 139 -12.56 6.76 -2.07
C LYS A 139 -12.46 6.43 -3.55
N PHE A 140 -12.02 5.22 -3.92
CA PHE A 140 -11.95 4.85 -5.34
C PHE A 140 -13.33 4.84 -6.01
N LEU A 141 -14.37 4.34 -5.35
CA LEU A 141 -15.74 4.38 -5.89
C LEU A 141 -16.26 5.81 -6.02
N SER A 142 -15.99 6.68 -5.05
CA SER A 142 -16.36 8.09 -5.11
C SER A 142 -15.68 8.79 -6.27
N TRP A 143 -14.38 8.57 -6.49
CA TRP A 143 -13.63 9.14 -7.61
C TRP A 143 -14.11 8.60 -8.95
N TYR A 144 -14.44 7.30 -9.03
CA TYR A 144 -15.03 6.72 -10.23
C TYR A 144 -16.39 7.35 -10.57
N LYS A 145 -17.26 7.53 -9.56
CA LYS A 145 -18.58 8.16 -9.71
C LYS A 145 -18.48 9.62 -10.16
N SER A 146 -17.50 10.35 -9.62
CA SER A 146 -17.27 11.77 -9.92
C SER A 146 -16.56 12.01 -11.25
N SER A 147 -16.08 10.97 -11.94
CA SER A 147 -15.40 11.12 -13.21
C SER A 147 -16.35 11.40 -14.36
N ALA A 148 -16.09 12.49 -15.08
CA ALA A 148 -16.82 12.84 -16.30
C ALA A 148 -16.71 11.75 -17.39
N ASN A 149 -15.63 10.96 -17.41
CA ASN A 149 -15.37 9.92 -18.41
C ASN A 149 -15.21 8.53 -17.77
N ARG A 150 -16.31 7.92 -17.34
CA ARG A 150 -16.33 6.59 -16.69
C ARG A 150 -15.58 5.50 -17.46
N ARG A 151 -15.67 5.47 -18.80
CA ARG A 151 -15.00 4.47 -19.64
C ARG A 151 -13.46 4.56 -19.63
N HIS A 152 -12.89 5.71 -19.27
CA HIS A 152 -11.44 5.90 -19.20
C HIS A 152 -10.87 5.62 -17.81
N ASN A 153 -11.72 5.43 -16.80
CA ASN A 153 -11.32 5.24 -15.40
C ASN A 153 -11.41 3.78 -14.94
N ILE A 154 -11.20 2.84 -15.87
CA ILE A 154 -11.18 1.39 -15.60
C ILE A 154 -10.15 1.05 -14.51
N MET A 155 -8.99 1.71 -14.53
CA MET A 155 -7.96 1.56 -13.48
C MET A 155 -8.51 1.82 -12.07
N ILE A 156 -9.24 2.94 -11.90
CA ILE A 156 -9.80 3.35 -10.60
C ILE A 156 -10.87 2.36 -10.15
N LEU A 157 -11.73 1.92 -11.08
CA LEU A 157 -12.75 0.91 -10.80
C LEU A 157 -12.14 -0.43 -10.41
N ALA A 158 -11.10 -0.88 -11.14
CA ALA A 158 -10.41 -2.13 -10.86
C ALA A 158 -9.73 -2.10 -9.48
N PHE A 159 -9.05 -1.00 -9.12
CA PHE A 159 -8.55 -0.82 -7.76
C PHE A 159 -9.67 -0.78 -6.71
N ALA A 160 -10.82 -0.16 -7.01
CA ALA A 160 -11.98 -0.16 -6.10
C ALA A 160 -12.48 -1.58 -5.83
N VAL A 161 -12.64 -2.38 -6.89
CA VAL A 161 -13.09 -3.78 -6.79
C VAL A 161 -12.08 -4.63 -6.02
N SER A 162 -10.77 -4.52 -6.29
CA SER A 162 -9.76 -5.26 -5.52
C SER A 162 -9.81 -4.88 -4.04
N SER A 163 -9.91 -3.58 -3.73
CA SER A 163 -10.01 -3.09 -2.35
C SER A 163 -11.22 -3.67 -1.62
N MET A 164 -12.37 -3.72 -2.29
CA MET A 164 -13.61 -4.26 -1.74
C MET A 164 -13.49 -5.75 -1.46
N LEU A 165 -12.95 -6.51 -2.41
CA LEU A 165 -12.76 -7.96 -2.28
C LEU A 165 -11.74 -8.32 -1.18
N LEU A 166 -10.63 -7.57 -1.09
CA LEU A 166 -9.67 -7.70 0.01
C LEU A 166 -10.29 -7.34 1.36
N CYS A 167 -11.17 -6.33 1.41
CA CYS A 167 -11.91 -5.97 2.61
C CYS A 167 -12.81 -7.12 3.11
N ILE A 168 -13.54 -7.76 2.19
CA ILE A 168 -14.41 -8.92 2.48
C ILE A 168 -13.56 -10.08 2.99
N SER A 169 -12.51 -10.45 2.25
CA SER A 169 -11.58 -11.52 2.61
C SER A 169 -10.95 -11.30 3.99
N MET A 170 -10.47 -10.08 4.26
CA MET A 170 -9.84 -9.74 5.54
C MET A 170 -10.83 -9.75 6.71
N THR A 171 -12.09 -9.36 6.47
CA THR A 171 -13.16 -9.44 7.47
C THR A 171 -13.41 -10.89 7.87
N GLU A 172 -13.59 -11.77 6.88
CA GLU A 172 -13.75 -13.22 7.11
C GLU A 172 -12.57 -13.78 7.91
N THR A 173 -11.34 -13.48 7.48
CA THR A 173 -10.14 -14.08 8.09
C THR A 173 -9.99 -13.66 9.54
N THR A 174 -10.32 -12.41 9.85
CA THR A 174 -10.29 -11.90 11.22
C THR A 174 -11.31 -12.63 12.09
N VAL A 175 -12.53 -12.84 11.59
CA VAL A 175 -13.60 -13.56 12.31
C VAL A 175 -13.22 -15.03 12.51
N ILE A 176 -12.85 -15.75 11.46
CA ILE A 176 -12.51 -17.17 11.55
C ILE A 176 -11.25 -17.39 12.39
N ASN A 177 -10.20 -16.59 12.22
CA ASN A 177 -9.00 -16.76 13.04
C ASN A 177 -9.27 -16.49 14.52
N THR A 178 -10.08 -15.49 14.85
CA THR A 178 -10.48 -15.22 16.24
C THR A 178 -11.25 -16.42 16.81
N LYS A 179 -12.22 -16.96 16.07
CA LYS A 179 -12.98 -18.14 16.48
C LYS A 179 -12.07 -19.36 16.69
N VAL A 180 -11.16 -19.64 15.76
CA VAL A 180 -10.22 -20.75 15.85
C VAL A 180 -9.33 -20.60 17.09
N LEU A 181 -8.76 -19.41 17.33
CA LEU A 181 -7.92 -19.16 18.50
C LEU A 181 -8.68 -19.27 19.83
N VAL A 182 -9.96 -18.90 19.87
CA VAL A 182 -10.78 -18.93 21.09
C VAL A 182 -11.32 -20.34 21.39
N VAL A 183 -11.79 -21.05 20.37
CA VAL A 183 -12.58 -22.29 20.54
C VAL A 183 -11.76 -23.54 20.27
N SER A 184 -10.84 -23.49 19.30
CA SER A 184 -10.13 -24.67 18.80
C SER A 184 -8.72 -24.80 19.37
N ARG A 185 -8.22 -23.81 20.13
CA ARG A 185 -6.84 -23.77 20.63
C ARG A 185 -6.77 -23.71 22.15
N PRO A 186 -5.73 -24.31 22.77
CA PRO A 186 -5.52 -24.19 24.20
C PRO A 186 -5.19 -22.74 24.59
N PRO A 187 -5.38 -22.34 25.87
CA PRO A 187 -5.05 -21.00 26.35
C PRO A 187 -3.57 -20.62 26.23
N SER A 188 -2.67 -21.62 26.25
CA SER A 188 -1.24 -21.46 26.01
C SER A 188 -0.73 -22.53 25.05
N ILE A 189 0.32 -22.17 24.30
CA ILE A 189 1.01 -23.05 23.35
C ILE A 189 2.47 -23.16 23.80
N ASP A 190 2.95 -24.39 23.91
CA ASP A 190 4.30 -24.76 24.30
C ASP A 190 5.07 -25.40 23.10
N PRO A 191 6.38 -25.68 23.22
CA PRO A 191 7.17 -26.30 22.15
C PRO A 191 6.70 -27.69 21.69
N ASP A 192 6.02 -28.42 22.58
CA ASP A 192 5.60 -29.81 22.37
C ASP A 192 4.24 -29.88 21.68
N PHE A 193 3.49 -28.78 21.68
CA PHE A 193 2.20 -28.68 20.99
C PHE A 193 2.36 -28.84 19.47
N GLU A 194 1.51 -29.67 18.86
CA GLU A 194 1.58 -29.98 17.44
C GLU A 194 1.24 -28.76 16.56
N SER A 195 2.25 -28.29 15.82
CA SER A 195 2.08 -27.25 14.82
C SER A 195 1.57 -27.82 13.50
N SER A 196 0.59 -27.17 12.86
CA SER A 196 0.03 -27.66 11.60
C SER A 196 -0.47 -26.52 10.71
N ASN A 197 -0.08 -26.58 9.44
CA ASN A 197 -0.58 -25.69 8.38
C ASN A 197 -1.80 -26.28 7.66
N THR A 198 -2.36 -27.39 8.14
CA THR A 198 -3.47 -28.07 7.47
C THR A 198 -4.81 -27.42 7.82
N MET A 199 -5.73 -27.38 6.85
CA MET A 199 -7.09 -26.90 7.06
C MET A 199 -7.83 -27.73 8.12
N ALA A 200 -7.57 -29.05 8.16
CA ALA A 200 -8.15 -29.97 9.13
C ALA A 200 -7.81 -29.60 10.58
N SER A 201 -6.60 -29.10 10.84
CA SER A 201 -6.16 -28.67 12.18
C SER A 201 -6.96 -27.51 12.75
N ARG A 202 -7.74 -26.78 11.94
CA ARG A 202 -8.52 -25.60 12.37
C ARG A 202 -9.88 -25.99 12.96
N HIS A 203 -10.29 -27.26 12.86
CA HIS A 203 -11.56 -27.80 13.36
C HIS A 203 -12.77 -26.96 12.92
N LEU A 204 -12.78 -26.56 11.65
CA LEU A 204 -13.89 -25.82 11.04
C LEU A 204 -15.00 -26.79 10.64
N SER A 205 -16.25 -26.39 10.90
CA SER A 205 -17.43 -27.09 10.39
C SER A 205 -17.52 -27.03 8.86
N SER A 206 -18.32 -27.89 8.24
CA SER A 206 -18.51 -27.89 6.78
C SER A 206 -19.01 -26.55 6.25
N ILE A 207 -19.92 -25.89 6.98
CA ILE A 207 -20.43 -24.56 6.62
C ILE A 207 -19.31 -23.52 6.69
N GLU A 208 -18.47 -23.55 7.72
CA GLU A 208 -17.36 -22.62 7.87
C GLU A 208 -16.29 -22.82 6.80
N ASN A 209 -16.02 -24.05 6.38
CA ASN A 209 -15.14 -24.33 5.25
C ASN A 209 -15.69 -23.75 3.94
N ILE A 210 -17.00 -23.87 3.70
CA ILE A 210 -17.66 -23.24 2.54
C ILE A 210 -17.54 -21.72 2.62
N ILE A 211 -17.81 -21.12 3.78
CA ILE A 211 -17.63 -19.68 4.00
C ILE A 211 -16.19 -19.28 3.71
N HIS A 212 -15.20 -20.00 4.23
CA HIS A 212 -13.80 -19.70 3.98
C HIS A 212 -13.43 -19.76 2.49
N LEU A 213 -13.95 -20.76 1.78
CA LEU A 213 -13.72 -20.87 0.34
C LEU A 213 -14.31 -19.69 -0.45
N TYR A 214 -15.59 -19.37 -0.23
CA TYR A 214 -16.31 -18.41 -1.06
C TYR A 214 -16.21 -16.96 -0.59
N VAL A 215 -15.96 -16.72 0.69
CA VAL A 215 -15.90 -15.37 1.28
C VAL A 215 -14.45 -14.93 1.52
N PHE A 216 -13.50 -15.86 1.66
CA PHE A 216 -12.09 -15.53 1.73
C PHE A 216 -11.33 -15.82 0.43
N LEU A 217 -11.23 -17.09 0.02
CA LEU A 217 -10.33 -17.46 -1.08
C LEU A 217 -10.77 -16.86 -2.42
N VAL A 218 -12.06 -17.01 -2.78
CA VAL A 218 -12.57 -16.50 -4.07
C VAL A 218 -12.41 -14.98 -4.19
N PRO A 219 -12.81 -14.15 -3.20
CA PRO A 219 -12.56 -12.71 -3.25
C PRO A 219 -11.09 -12.35 -3.32
N GLN A 220 -10.24 -13.00 -2.53
CA GLN A 220 -8.81 -12.71 -2.50
C GLN A 220 -8.12 -13.05 -3.83
N VAL A 221 -8.42 -14.22 -4.40
CA VAL A 221 -7.90 -14.64 -5.71
C VAL A 221 -8.40 -13.69 -6.79
N THR A 222 -9.68 -13.32 -6.76
CA THR A 222 -10.26 -12.39 -7.75
C THR A 222 -9.65 -11.00 -7.64
N ALA A 223 -9.38 -10.52 -6.42
CA ALA A 223 -8.73 -9.24 -6.18
C ALA A 223 -7.34 -9.21 -6.81
N ILE A 224 -6.50 -10.20 -6.50
CA ILE A 224 -5.09 -10.23 -6.90
C ILE A 224 -4.94 -10.61 -8.37
N ALA A 225 -5.53 -11.76 -8.77
CA ALA A 225 -5.29 -12.32 -10.09
C ALA A 225 -5.97 -11.52 -11.21
N ILE A 226 -7.13 -10.91 -10.92
CA ILE A 226 -7.95 -10.24 -11.94
C ILE A 226 -7.96 -8.73 -11.72
N ALA A 227 -8.51 -8.25 -10.60
CA ALA A 227 -8.76 -6.82 -10.43
C ALA A 227 -7.47 -5.99 -10.38
N GLU A 228 -6.45 -6.43 -9.64
CA GLU A 228 -5.16 -5.75 -9.56
C GLU A 228 -4.36 -5.87 -10.84
N THR A 229 -4.35 -7.03 -11.48
CA THR A 229 -3.74 -7.22 -12.80
C THR A 229 -4.33 -6.23 -13.82
N VAL A 230 -5.66 -6.08 -13.86
CA VAL A 230 -6.32 -5.10 -14.73
C VAL A 230 -5.93 -3.67 -14.35
N ALA A 231 -5.97 -3.33 -13.06
CA ALA A 231 -5.63 -2.00 -12.59
C ALA A 231 -4.19 -1.61 -12.99
N VAL A 232 -3.24 -2.49 -12.71
CA VAL A 232 -1.81 -2.33 -13.03
C VAL A 232 -1.56 -2.28 -14.53
N ALA A 233 -2.23 -3.12 -15.31
CA ALA A 233 -2.08 -3.12 -16.77
C ALA A 233 -2.47 -1.77 -17.37
N TYR A 234 -3.58 -1.19 -16.90
CA TYR A 234 -3.98 0.17 -17.30
C TYR A 234 -3.02 1.23 -16.76
N PHE A 235 -2.52 1.06 -15.54
CA PHE A 235 -1.59 2.01 -14.93
C PHE A 235 -0.24 2.06 -15.67
N LEU A 236 0.35 0.91 -15.96
CA LEU A 236 1.65 0.81 -16.64
C LEU A 236 1.55 1.05 -18.16
N ARG A 237 0.35 1.02 -18.76
CA ARG A 237 0.17 1.23 -20.20
C ARG A 237 0.76 2.57 -20.66
N TYR A 238 0.67 3.61 -19.82
CA TYR A 238 1.26 4.93 -20.10
C TYR A 238 2.78 4.92 -20.21
N PHE A 239 3.44 3.91 -19.65
CA PHE A 239 4.89 3.73 -19.65
C PHE A 239 5.34 2.58 -20.54
N LYS A 240 4.45 2.00 -21.34
CA LYS A 240 4.72 0.83 -22.19
C LYS A 240 5.94 1.04 -23.09
N ASP A 241 6.09 2.24 -23.66
CA ASP A 241 7.19 2.54 -24.57
C ASP A 241 8.54 2.66 -23.83
N GLN A 242 8.51 3.10 -22.57
CA GLN A 242 9.72 3.17 -21.71
C GLN A 242 10.14 1.78 -21.20
N ILE A 243 9.18 0.88 -20.97
CA ILE A 243 9.43 -0.47 -20.42
C ILE A 243 9.78 -1.47 -21.53
N GLY A 244 9.20 -1.31 -22.72
CA GLY A 244 9.27 -2.27 -23.81
C GLY A 244 8.11 -3.28 -23.78
N ARG A 245 7.58 -3.62 -24.97
CA ARG A 245 6.33 -4.41 -25.11
C ARG A 245 6.41 -5.81 -24.49
N ALA A 246 7.52 -6.53 -24.68
CA ALA A 246 7.69 -7.87 -24.15
C ALA A 246 7.74 -7.86 -22.61
N ILE A 247 8.62 -7.01 -22.06
CA ILE A 247 8.80 -6.84 -20.62
C ILE A 247 7.50 -6.40 -19.95
N PHE A 248 6.74 -5.47 -20.56
CA PHE A 248 5.43 -5.03 -20.08
C PHE A 248 4.46 -6.21 -19.88
N TRP A 249 4.28 -7.08 -20.88
CA TRP A 249 3.37 -8.21 -20.76
C TRP A 249 3.88 -9.28 -19.80
N THR A 250 5.19 -9.55 -19.79
CA THR A 250 5.79 -10.49 -18.83
C THR A 250 5.55 -10.04 -17.39
N ILE A 251 5.78 -8.76 -17.08
CA ILE A 251 5.57 -8.21 -15.73
C ILE A 251 4.10 -8.32 -15.28
N ILE A 252 3.15 -8.11 -16.19
CA ILE A 252 1.71 -8.15 -15.86
C ILE A 252 1.18 -9.59 -15.72
N ILE A 253 1.62 -10.51 -16.59
CA ILE A 253 1.05 -11.86 -16.68
C ILE A 253 1.74 -12.83 -15.71
N LEU A 254 3.05 -12.65 -15.44
CA LEU A 254 3.82 -13.61 -14.65
C LEU A 254 3.28 -13.79 -13.21
N PRO A 255 2.99 -12.72 -12.44
CA PRO A 255 2.46 -12.90 -11.08
C PRO A 255 1.13 -13.67 -11.02
N PRO A 256 0.06 -13.30 -11.75
CA PRO A 256 -1.20 -14.04 -11.69
C PRO A 256 -1.06 -15.45 -12.25
N PHE A 257 -0.20 -15.67 -13.25
CA PHE A 257 0.07 -17.02 -13.76
C PHE A 257 0.67 -17.92 -12.66
N LEU A 258 1.76 -17.49 -12.02
CA LEU A 258 2.40 -18.25 -10.94
C LEU A 258 1.45 -18.48 -9.77
N PHE A 259 0.68 -17.45 -9.40
CA PHE A 259 -0.29 -17.51 -8.32
C PHE A 259 -1.41 -18.52 -8.59
N LEU A 260 -2.06 -18.42 -9.75
CA LEU A 260 -3.16 -19.32 -10.14
C LEU A 260 -2.67 -20.76 -10.34
N THR A 261 -1.52 -20.95 -11.00
CA THR A 261 -0.92 -22.29 -11.14
C THR A 261 -0.58 -22.88 -9.77
N GLY A 262 0.01 -22.09 -8.88
CA GLY A 262 0.36 -22.56 -7.54
C GLY A 262 -0.84 -22.99 -6.69
N ILE A 263 -1.96 -22.26 -6.76
CA ILE A 263 -3.16 -22.58 -5.97
C ILE A 263 -4.00 -23.69 -6.61
N PHE A 264 -4.26 -23.62 -7.92
CA PHE A 264 -5.27 -24.46 -8.56
C PHE A 264 -4.70 -25.74 -9.19
N ALA A 265 -3.43 -25.78 -9.61
CA ALA A 265 -2.88 -27.00 -10.21
C ALA A 265 -2.89 -28.20 -9.25
N PRO A 266 -2.53 -28.08 -7.96
CA PRO A 266 -2.68 -29.20 -7.00
C PRO A 266 -4.11 -29.74 -6.92
N GLN A 267 -5.10 -28.86 -7.00
CA GLN A 267 -6.51 -29.21 -6.92
C GLN A 267 -6.99 -29.99 -8.15
N LEU A 268 -6.54 -29.56 -9.32
CA LEU A 268 -6.81 -30.26 -10.58
C LEU A 268 -6.14 -31.64 -10.60
N ILE A 269 -4.92 -31.77 -10.07
CA ILE A 269 -4.17 -33.04 -10.03
C ILE A 269 -4.81 -34.05 -9.06
N LYS A 270 -5.23 -33.63 -7.86
CA LYS A 270 -5.86 -34.53 -6.88
C LYS A 270 -7.34 -34.82 -7.21
N SER A 271 -7.93 -34.10 -8.18
CA SER A 271 -9.34 -34.24 -8.59
C SER A 271 -10.33 -34.26 -7.40
N THR A 272 -10.06 -33.47 -6.37
CA THR A 272 -10.89 -33.41 -5.16
C THR A 272 -11.61 -32.06 -5.10
N ALA A 273 -12.94 -32.07 -5.12
CA ALA A 273 -13.73 -30.84 -5.03
C ALA A 273 -13.90 -30.31 -3.61
N SER A 274 -13.65 -31.15 -2.59
CA SER A 274 -14.00 -30.87 -1.19
C SER A 274 -12.82 -30.59 -0.26
N GLU A 275 -11.57 -30.82 -0.69
CA GLU A 275 -10.38 -30.64 0.16
C GLU A 275 -9.50 -29.51 -0.36
N PHE A 276 -9.00 -28.68 0.55
CA PHE A 276 -8.00 -27.67 0.20
C PHE A 276 -6.59 -28.27 0.24
N VAL A 277 -6.03 -28.60 -0.93
CA VAL A 277 -4.80 -29.41 -1.09
C VAL A 277 -3.53 -28.54 -1.16
N TYR A 278 -3.66 -27.22 -1.24
CA TYR A 278 -2.52 -26.30 -1.37
C TYR A 278 -1.45 -26.45 -0.25
N MET A 279 -1.87 -26.82 0.96
CA MET A 279 -0.99 -27.02 2.12
C MET A 279 -0.51 -28.47 2.28
N ASP A 280 -0.79 -29.36 1.33
CA ASP A 280 -0.29 -30.74 1.35
C ASP A 280 1.22 -30.79 1.00
N PRO A 281 2.07 -31.44 1.81
CA PRO A 281 3.51 -31.55 1.57
C PRO A 281 3.91 -32.15 0.22
N ARG A 282 3.01 -32.86 -0.48
CA ARG A 282 3.29 -33.41 -1.82
C ARG A 282 3.37 -32.34 -2.91
N PHE A 283 2.77 -31.17 -2.69
CA PHE A 283 2.65 -30.10 -3.68
C PHE A 283 3.53 -28.88 -3.38
N LEU A 284 4.68 -29.10 -2.72
CA LEU A 284 5.59 -28.03 -2.28
C LEU A 284 6.00 -27.05 -3.39
N ILE A 285 6.29 -27.56 -4.59
CA ILE A 285 6.67 -26.70 -5.72
C ILE A 285 5.55 -25.72 -6.09
N PHE A 286 4.29 -26.16 -6.03
CA PHE A 286 3.13 -25.32 -6.29
C PHE A 286 2.91 -24.30 -5.17
N ARG A 287 3.20 -24.66 -3.91
CA ARG A 287 3.19 -23.72 -2.79
C ARG A 287 4.21 -22.60 -2.97
N VAL A 288 5.44 -22.94 -3.40
CA VAL A 288 6.48 -21.96 -3.75
C VAL A 288 6.02 -21.06 -4.90
N MET A 289 5.50 -21.64 -5.98
CA MET A 289 4.98 -20.86 -7.13
C MET A 289 3.85 -19.92 -6.71
N GLY A 290 2.88 -20.40 -5.94
CA GLY A 290 1.74 -19.62 -5.46
C GLY A 290 2.18 -18.44 -4.59
N THR A 291 3.06 -18.70 -3.61
CA THR A 291 3.60 -17.67 -2.71
C THR A 291 4.42 -16.65 -3.48
N THR A 292 5.23 -17.10 -4.45
CA THR A 292 6.06 -16.23 -5.30
C THR A 292 5.19 -15.34 -6.18
N GLY A 293 4.18 -15.91 -6.86
CA GLY A 293 3.24 -15.16 -7.69
C GLY A 293 2.48 -14.11 -6.88
N TRP A 294 2.07 -14.47 -5.66
CA TRP A 294 1.43 -13.55 -4.73
C TRP A 294 2.34 -12.37 -4.38
N VAL A 295 3.54 -12.61 -3.86
CA VAL A 295 4.47 -11.55 -3.48
C VAL A 295 4.85 -10.68 -4.68
N LEU A 296 5.06 -11.29 -5.86
CA LEU A 296 5.41 -10.56 -7.08
C LEU A 296 4.32 -9.60 -7.55
N ALA A 297 3.04 -9.90 -7.34
CA ALA A 297 1.93 -9.06 -7.80
C ALA A 297 2.04 -7.63 -7.21
N ASP A 298 2.30 -7.53 -5.91
CA ASP A 298 2.43 -6.23 -5.23
C ASP A 298 3.72 -5.49 -5.58
N PHE A 299 4.78 -6.21 -5.96
CA PHE A 299 5.98 -5.60 -6.51
C PHE A 299 5.69 -4.86 -7.80
N VAL A 300 4.82 -5.40 -8.65
CA VAL A 300 4.45 -4.73 -9.90
C VAL A 300 3.67 -3.44 -9.63
N ILE A 301 2.73 -3.48 -8.68
CA ILE A 301 1.98 -2.29 -8.27
C ILE A 301 2.95 -1.22 -7.73
N ALA A 302 3.87 -1.62 -6.84
CA ALA A 302 4.87 -0.72 -6.28
C ALA A 302 5.79 -0.12 -7.34
N TYR A 303 6.21 -0.95 -8.29
CA TYR A 303 7.02 -0.52 -9.43
C TYR A 303 6.29 0.55 -10.25
N ALA A 304 4.99 0.41 -10.47
CA ALA A 304 4.19 1.42 -11.17
C ALA A 304 4.21 2.77 -10.44
N PHE A 305 4.00 2.78 -9.12
CA PHE A 305 4.09 4.01 -8.32
C PHE A 305 5.49 4.66 -8.36
N ILE A 306 6.55 3.85 -8.26
CA ILE A 306 7.94 4.34 -8.32
C ILE A 306 8.26 4.89 -9.72
N LEU A 307 7.73 4.29 -10.78
CA LEU A 307 7.95 4.76 -12.15
C LEU A 307 7.30 6.14 -12.40
N VAL A 308 6.11 6.36 -11.85
CA VAL A 308 5.46 7.68 -11.86
C VAL A 308 6.31 8.68 -11.07
N ALA A 309 6.77 8.30 -9.87
CA ALA A 309 7.60 9.17 -9.04
C ALA A 309 8.90 9.58 -9.74
N LYS A 310 9.58 8.67 -10.44
CA LYS A 310 10.77 8.98 -11.24
C LYS A 310 10.48 9.91 -12.41
N THR A 311 9.35 9.70 -13.08
CA THR A 311 8.97 10.52 -14.23
C THR A 311 8.71 11.96 -13.79
N LEU A 312 8.07 12.13 -12.63
CA LEU A 312 7.90 13.44 -11.98
C LEU A 312 9.25 14.03 -11.52
N GLY A 313 10.10 13.23 -10.89
CA GLY A 313 11.39 13.68 -10.33
C GLY A 313 12.45 14.08 -11.35
N ARG A 314 12.36 13.63 -12.61
CA ARG A 314 13.24 14.13 -13.70
C ARG A 314 13.03 15.61 -14.01
N GLN A 315 11.92 16.19 -13.55
CA GLN A 315 11.58 17.60 -13.68
C GLN A 315 11.73 18.25 -12.30
N ILE A 316 12.98 18.41 -11.84
CA ILE A 316 13.34 18.76 -10.45
C ILE A 316 12.83 20.16 -10.10
N THR A 317 11.77 20.20 -9.30
CA THR A 317 11.31 21.39 -8.56
C THR A 317 11.04 20.95 -7.12
N PRO A 318 11.51 21.68 -6.07
CA PRO A 318 11.42 21.27 -4.67
C PRO A 318 10.00 20.89 -4.19
N SER A 319 8.99 21.52 -4.77
CA SER A 319 7.57 21.26 -4.55
C SER A 319 7.08 19.87 -5.00
N ARG A 320 7.74 19.22 -5.98
CA ARG A 320 7.37 17.87 -6.46
C ARG A 320 7.91 16.74 -5.59
N ASP A 321 8.85 17.04 -4.69
CA ASP A 321 9.38 16.08 -3.72
C ASP A 321 8.29 15.52 -2.80
N LYS A 322 7.23 16.30 -2.52
CA LYS A 322 6.12 15.88 -1.67
C LYS A 322 5.24 14.83 -2.35
N ILE A 323 4.82 15.07 -3.60
CA ILE A 323 4.07 14.10 -4.40
C ILE A 323 4.89 12.81 -4.57
N MET A 324 6.20 12.93 -4.84
CA MET A 324 7.09 11.78 -4.91
C MET A 324 7.14 11.01 -3.59
N SER A 325 7.19 11.71 -2.46
CA SER A 325 7.17 11.06 -1.15
C SER A 325 5.87 10.29 -0.90
N TYR A 326 4.71 10.84 -1.27
CA TYR A 326 3.42 10.14 -1.16
C TYR A 326 3.34 8.90 -2.08
N LEU A 327 3.86 8.99 -3.30
CA LEU A 327 3.96 7.85 -4.22
C LEU A 327 4.88 6.75 -3.69
N VAL A 328 6.02 7.13 -3.11
CA VAL A 328 6.97 6.18 -2.49
C VAL A 328 6.34 5.50 -1.28
N ILE A 329 5.63 6.26 -0.43
CA ILE A 329 4.86 5.70 0.69
C ILE A 329 3.85 4.67 0.16
N ALA A 330 3.04 5.01 -0.85
CA ALA A 330 2.08 4.08 -1.44
C ALA A 330 2.76 2.82 -2.00
N ALA A 331 3.89 2.96 -2.70
CA ALA A 331 4.65 1.85 -3.26
C ALA A 331 5.18 0.88 -2.19
N PHE A 332 5.73 1.40 -1.10
CA PHE A 332 6.20 0.54 -0.02
C PHE A 332 5.06 -0.14 0.72
N SER A 333 3.95 0.57 0.87
CA SER A 333 2.75 0.02 1.49
C SER A 333 2.24 -1.19 0.72
N THR A 334 2.20 -1.15 -0.61
CA THR A 334 1.78 -2.31 -1.40
C THR A 334 2.71 -3.49 -1.21
N ILE A 335 4.03 -3.28 -1.23
CA ILE A 335 5.02 -4.35 -1.01
C ILE A 335 4.81 -5.07 0.34
N LEU A 336 4.22 -4.40 1.34
CA LEU A 336 3.93 -4.97 2.65
C LEU A 336 2.55 -5.67 2.74
N ILE A 337 1.57 -5.30 1.92
CA ILE A 337 0.18 -5.82 2.03
C ILE A 337 0.13 -7.31 1.72
N SER A 338 0.63 -7.76 0.57
CA SER A 338 0.54 -9.17 0.16
C SER A 338 1.17 -10.15 1.15
N PRO A 339 2.46 -9.99 1.54
CA PRO A 339 3.07 -10.84 2.55
C PRO A 339 2.24 -10.90 3.85
N ALA A 340 1.70 -9.77 4.30
CA ALA A 340 0.91 -9.68 5.52
C ALA A 340 -0.45 -10.42 5.48
N THR A 341 -0.88 -10.88 4.29
CA THR A 341 -2.14 -11.62 4.08
C THR A 341 -1.94 -13.10 3.72
N ASN A 342 -0.70 -13.59 3.65
CA ASN A 342 -0.40 -14.91 3.10
C ASN A 342 -0.63 -16.05 4.11
N ASN A 343 0.04 -16.04 5.28
CA ASN A 343 -0.12 -17.13 6.25
C ASN A 343 -1.24 -16.94 7.26
N TRP A 344 -1.71 -18.08 7.76
CA TRP A 344 -2.59 -18.17 8.91
C TRP A 344 -1.79 -18.10 10.22
N ILE A 345 -2.14 -17.15 11.07
CA ILE A 345 -1.62 -17.05 12.44
C ILE A 345 -2.07 -18.23 13.33
N THR A 346 -2.99 -19.07 12.85
CA THR A 346 -3.61 -20.18 13.59
C THR A 346 -2.87 -21.52 13.44
N ASN A 347 -1.64 -21.51 12.91
CA ASN A 347 -0.86 -22.72 12.61
C ASN A 347 -0.15 -23.31 13.85
N ASN A 348 -0.27 -22.64 15.01
CA ASN A 348 0.28 -23.06 16.30
C ASN A 348 1.79 -23.33 16.28
N SER A 349 2.53 -22.55 15.50
CA SER A 349 3.98 -22.58 15.54
C SER A 349 4.46 -22.12 16.92
N TYR A 350 5.48 -22.77 17.46
CA TYR A 350 6.24 -22.27 18.59
C TYR A 350 7.68 -22.02 18.12
N PRO A 351 8.20 -20.78 18.10
CA PRO A 351 7.53 -19.49 18.30
C PRO A 351 6.42 -19.19 17.28
N PRO A 352 5.56 -18.17 17.51
CA PRO A 352 4.40 -17.88 16.66
C PRO A 352 4.79 -17.20 15.33
N PHE A 353 5.53 -17.92 14.47
CA PHE A 353 5.82 -17.52 13.10
C PHE A 353 4.52 -17.33 12.30
N GLY A 354 4.44 -16.24 11.54
CA GLY A 354 3.21 -15.75 10.92
C GLY A 354 2.54 -14.61 11.70
N ALA A 355 2.91 -14.39 12.97
CA ALA A 355 2.41 -13.26 13.75
C ALA A 355 3.06 -11.92 13.31
N ILE A 356 4.34 -11.92 12.92
CA ILE A 356 5.05 -10.70 12.51
C ILE A 356 4.41 -10.13 11.25
N GLN A 357 4.29 -10.94 10.19
CA GLN A 357 3.65 -10.50 8.94
C GLN A 357 2.22 -9.96 9.19
N ARG A 358 1.43 -10.62 10.05
CA ARG A 358 0.05 -10.23 10.35
C ARG A 358 -0.02 -8.88 11.06
N SER A 359 0.92 -8.60 11.94
CA SER A 359 0.97 -7.37 12.74
C SER A 359 1.22 -6.12 11.91
N PHE A 360 1.95 -6.25 10.80
CA PHE A 360 2.26 -5.12 9.90
C PHE A 360 1.15 -4.81 8.90
N LEU A 361 0.08 -5.62 8.83
CA LEU A 361 -1.02 -5.42 7.89
C LEU A 361 -1.77 -4.10 8.10
N VAL A 362 -2.02 -3.72 9.35
CA VAL A 362 -2.71 -2.47 9.70
C VAL A 362 -1.87 -1.27 9.26
N LEU A 363 -0.56 -1.33 9.46
CA LEU A 363 0.38 -0.29 9.07
C LEU A 363 0.43 -0.14 7.55
N ALA A 364 0.58 -1.26 6.84
CA ALA A 364 0.61 -1.27 5.37
C ALA A 364 -0.69 -0.70 4.77
N SER A 365 -1.83 -1.12 5.30
CA SER A 365 -3.15 -0.65 4.84
C SER A 365 -3.36 0.85 5.11
N PHE A 366 -2.92 1.34 6.27
CA PHE A 366 -2.93 2.77 6.58
C PHE A 366 -2.07 3.58 5.61
N MET A 367 -0.79 3.20 5.48
CA MET A 367 0.17 3.95 4.66
C MET A 367 -0.25 3.97 3.20
N PHE A 368 -0.82 2.88 2.69
CA PHE A 368 -1.33 2.82 1.34
C PHE A 368 -2.50 3.80 1.14
N SER A 369 -3.49 3.74 2.04
CA SER A 369 -4.69 4.57 1.96
C SER A 369 -4.36 6.05 2.06
N VAL A 370 -3.49 6.44 2.99
CA VAL A 370 -3.08 7.83 3.14
C VAL A 370 -2.17 8.25 1.99
N GLY A 371 -1.20 7.42 1.58
CA GLY A 371 -0.30 7.73 0.46
C GLY A 371 -1.05 8.04 -0.82
N ILE A 372 -1.98 7.16 -1.24
CA ILE A 372 -2.78 7.40 -2.46
C ILE A 372 -3.73 8.58 -2.29
N TYR A 373 -4.35 8.73 -1.12
CA TYR A 373 -5.24 9.85 -0.86
C TYR A 373 -4.50 11.19 -0.98
N SER A 374 -3.31 11.30 -0.41
CA SER A 374 -2.46 12.49 -0.50
C SER A 374 -1.99 12.76 -1.93
N VAL A 375 -1.62 11.73 -2.70
CA VAL A 375 -1.30 11.90 -4.13
C VAL A 375 -2.50 12.47 -4.89
N ALA A 376 -3.67 11.86 -4.74
CA ALA A 376 -4.87 12.26 -5.47
C ALA A 376 -5.28 13.70 -5.13
N LEU A 377 -5.18 14.08 -3.86
CA LEU A 377 -5.55 15.40 -3.39
C LEU A 377 -4.57 16.47 -3.85
N SER A 378 -3.27 16.21 -3.74
CA SER A 378 -2.21 17.11 -4.24
C SER A 378 -2.34 17.35 -5.74
N VAL A 379 -2.61 16.29 -6.53
CA VAL A 379 -2.84 16.41 -7.98
C VAL A 379 -4.13 17.18 -8.32
N ALA A 380 -5.19 17.02 -7.52
CA ALA A 380 -6.43 17.76 -7.71
C ALA A 380 -6.26 19.26 -7.42
N GLN A 381 -5.58 19.60 -6.32
CA GLN A 381 -5.23 20.97 -5.97
C GLN A 381 -4.37 21.62 -7.06
N ASP A 382 -3.34 20.91 -7.52
CA ASP A 382 -2.50 21.32 -8.66
C ASP A 382 -3.32 21.65 -9.91
N ALA A 383 -4.32 20.81 -10.24
CA ALA A 383 -5.15 21.01 -11.42
C ALA A 383 -6.03 22.26 -11.28
N GLU A 384 -6.58 22.50 -10.09
CA GLU A 384 -7.38 23.68 -9.77
C GLU A 384 -6.55 24.96 -9.82
N LEU A 385 -5.37 24.96 -9.20
CA LEU A 385 -4.45 26.11 -9.22
C LEU A 385 -3.97 26.41 -10.64
N ARG A 386 -3.67 25.39 -11.46
CA ARG A 386 -3.37 25.57 -12.89
C ARG A 386 -4.55 26.16 -13.67
N HIS A 387 -5.77 25.76 -13.35
CA HIS A 387 -6.97 26.33 -13.96
C HIS A 387 -7.15 27.81 -13.57
N LEU A 388 -7.01 28.15 -12.29
CA LEU A 388 -7.05 29.52 -11.79
C LEU A 388 -5.95 30.38 -12.42
N ALA A 389 -4.72 29.89 -12.44
CA ALA A 389 -3.59 30.56 -13.08
C ALA A 389 -3.85 30.82 -14.57
N ARG A 390 -4.44 29.87 -15.30
CA ARG A 390 -4.84 30.07 -16.70
C ARG A 390 -5.94 31.11 -16.86
N LYS A 391 -6.94 31.12 -15.99
CA LYS A 391 -8.02 32.09 -16.01
C LYS A 391 -7.46 33.50 -15.82
N TYR A 392 -6.68 33.70 -14.77
CA TYR A 392 -6.08 35.01 -14.49
C TYR A 392 -5.07 35.44 -15.55
N ALA A 393 -4.25 34.52 -16.09
CA ALA A 393 -3.33 34.83 -17.18
C ALA A 393 -4.04 35.28 -18.47
N LYS A 394 -5.22 34.73 -18.78
CA LYS A 394 -6.04 35.16 -19.92
C LYS A 394 -6.67 36.54 -19.71
N GLU A 395 -7.24 36.78 -18.54
CA GLU A 395 -7.77 38.09 -18.14
C GLU A 395 -6.65 39.14 -18.22
N TYR A 396 -5.45 38.79 -17.76
CA TYR A 396 -4.27 39.63 -17.89
C TYR A 396 -3.80 39.81 -19.33
N ALA A 397 -3.79 38.78 -20.18
CA ALA A 397 -3.40 38.96 -21.59
C ALA A 397 -4.33 39.93 -22.33
N LEU A 398 -5.60 40.03 -21.88
CA LEU A 398 -6.57 40.99 -22.39
C LEU A 398 -6.28 42.41 -21.87
N LEU A 399 -5.93 42.57 -20.59
CA LEU A 399 -5.59 43.87 -19.98
C LEU A 399 -4.19 44.38 -20.36
N GLY A 400 -3.20 43.50 -20.42
CA GLY A 400 -1.80 43.81 -20.74
C GLY A 400 -1.55 44.17 -22.21
N ALA A 401 -2.57 44.07 -23.07
CA ALA A 401 -2.58 44.72 -24.38
C ALA A 401 -2.68 46.25 -24.27
N LEU A 402 -3.01 46.79 -23.08
CA LEU A 402 -3.21 48.22 -22.81
C LEU A 402 -2.11 48.86 -21.93
N GLY A 403 -1.12 48.11 -21.39
CA GLY A 403 -0.22 48.57 -20.30
C GLY A 403 1.30 48.53 -20.57
N LYS A 404 2.06 49.42 -19.89
CA LYS A 404 3.54 49.59 -19.98
C LYS A 404 4.32 48.48 -19.25
N ALA A 405 5.63 48.38 -19.50
CA ALA A 405 6.47 47.27 -19.04
C ALA A 405 6.64 47.13 -17.50
N GLU A 406 6.58 48.23 -16.74
CA GLU A 406 6.73 48.25 -15.28
C GLU A 406 5.52 47.62 -14.56
N GLU A 407 4.31 47.88 -15.08
CA GLU A 407 3.04 47.29 -14.62
C GLU A 407 3.03 45.75 -14.71
N LYS A 408 3.85 45.17 -15.61
CA LYS A 408 3.89 43.72 -15.85
C LYS A 408 4.55 42.95 -14.70
N ALA A 409 5.60 43.50 -14.10
CA ALA A 409 6.35 42.83 -13.03
C ALA A 409 5.57 42.84 -11.70
N GLU A 410 4.96 43.97 -11.36
CA GLU A 410 4.11 44.10 -10.18
C GLU A 410 2.84 43.24 -10.29
N THR A 411 2.22 43.20 -11.46
CA THR A 411 1.05 42.36 -11.70
C THR A 411 1.38 40.87 -11.62
N MET A 412 2.52 40.44 -12.18
CA MET A 412 2.99 39.04 -12.03
C MET A 412 3.17 38.68 -10.55
N ARG A 413 3.76 39.59 -9.75
CA ARG A 413 3.92 39.40 -8.31
C ARG A 413 2.58 39.26 -7.60
N ASN A 414 1.58 40.08 -7.97
CA ASN A 414 0.23 40.01 -7.42
C ASN A 414 -0.49 38.71 -7.80
N LEU A 415 -0.37 38.25 -9.06
CA LEU A 415 -0.95 36.99 -9.52
C LEU A 415 -0.38 35.78 -8.77
N VAL A 416 0.94 35.74 -8.61
CA VAL A 416 1.61 34.71 -7.80
C VAL A 416 1.10 34.73 -6.37
N LYS A 417 0.95 35.92 -5.77
CA LYS A 417 0.41 36.06 -4.41
C LYS A 417 -1.02 35.55 -4.27
N VAL A 418 -1.91 35.81 -5.24
CA VAL A 418 -3.31 35.34 -5.22
C VAL A 418 -3.39 33.82 -5.35
N ILE A 419 -2.61 33.24 -6.26
CA ILE A 419 -2.54 31.78 -6.44
C ILE A 419 -1.99 31.13 -5.18
N ARG A 420 -0.97 31.71 -4.57
CA ARG A 420 -0.40 31.24 -3.31
C ARG A 420 -1.40 31.32 -2.16
N GLN A 421 -2.13 32.41 -2.01
CA GLN A 421 -3.17 32.51 -0.99
C GLN A 421 -4.24 31.43 -1.16
N HIS A 422 -4.60 31.06 -2.40
CA HIS A 422 -5.48 29.93 -2.66
C HIS A 422 -4.81 28.60 -2.31
N ALA A 423 -3.54 28.39 -2.70
CA ALA A 423 -2.79 27.18 -2.36
C ALA A 423 -2.69 26.99 -0.84
N ASP A 424 -2.33 28.03 -0.08
CA ASP A 424 -2.23 28.02 1.38
C ASP A 424 -3.59 27.73 2.03
N ALA A 425 -4.69 28.29 1.51
CA ALA A 425 -6.04 27.99 1.98
C ALA A 425 -6.42 26.52 1.72
N MET A 426 -6.13 25.99 0.52
CA MET A 426 -6.38 24.59 0.18
C MET A 426 -5.53 23.63 1.02
N GLU A 427 -4.29 23.98 1.32
CA GLU A 427 -3.42 23.20 2.21
C GLU A 427 -3.98 23.22 3.63
N LYS A 428 -4.40 24.39 4.14
CA LYS A 428 -5.02 24.51 5.46
C LYS A 428 -6.27 23.63 5.58
N ASP A 429 -7.11 23.58 4.56
CA ASP A 429 -8.35 22.79 4.60
C ASP A 429 -8.11 21.28 4.50
N THR A 430 -7.07 20.86 3.77
CA THR A 430 -6.86 19.45 3.43
C THR A 430 -5.71 18.77 4.18
N ALA A 431 -4.81 19.55 4.77
CA ALA A 431 -3.50 19.13 5.29
C ALA A 431 -2.61 18.44 4.25
N VAL A 432 -2.87 18.63 2.95
CA VAL A 432 -2.04 18.09 1.87
C VAL A 432 -1.44 19.24 1.09
N GLU A 433 -0.11 19.22 0.99
CA GLU A 433 0.66 20.19 0.23
C GLU A 433 0.57 19.91 -1.29
N THR A 434 0.40 20.98 -2.06
CA THR A 434 0.38 21.00 -3.53
C THR A 434 1.77 21.29 -4.08
N SER A 435 2.06 20.86 -5.32
CA SER A 435 3.33 21.27 -5.95
C SER A 435 3.33 22.76 -6.37
N MET A 436 2.15 23.37 -6.50
CA MET A 436 2.05 24.79 -6.85
C MET A 436 2.20 25.75 -5.65
N SER A 437 2.68 25.28 -4.49
CA SER A 437 2.99 26.15 -3.34
C SER A 437 4.27 26.98 -3.55
N ASP A 438 5.16 26.59 -4.47
CA ASP A 438 6.40 27.33 -4.76
C ASP A 438 6.16 28.49 -5.74
N ASP A 439 6.48 29.71 -5.30
CA ASP A 439 6.44 30.94 -6.11
C ASP A 439 7.13 30.76 -7.48
N ASN A 440 8.24 30.03 -7.55
CA ASN A 440 8.95 29.80 -8.80
C ASN A 440 8.18 28.91 -9.77
N GLU A 441 7.49 27.87 -9.27
CA GLU A 441 6.67 26.99 -10.10
C GLU A 441 5.43 27.71 -10.63
N VAL A 442 4.80 28.54 -9.78
CA VAL A 442 3.67 29.39 -10.17
C VAL A 442 4.11 30.39 -11.25
N ARG A 443 5.23 31.09 -11.05
CA ARG A 443 5.78 32.05 -12.02
C ARG A 443 6.09 31.39 -13.36
N HIS A 444 6.80 30.26 -13.35
CA HIS A 444 7.15 29.53 -14.56
C HIS A 444 5.90 29.07 -15.32
N TYR A 445 4.88 28.60 -14.60
CA TYR A 445 3.62 28.20 -15.21
C TYR A 445 2.84 29.38 -15.80
N LEU A 446 2.76 30.50 -15.07
CA LEU A 446 2.12 31.73 -15.56
C LEU A 446 2.80 32.25 -16.82
N ASP A 447 4.13 32.31 -16.84
CA ASP A 447 4.90 32.72 -18.03
C ASP A 447 4.63 31.80 -19.23
N PHE A 448 4.59 30.48 -19.01
CA PHE A 448 4.25 29.53 -20.06
C PHE A 448 2.84 29.78 -20.63
N VAL A 449 1.85 30.00 -19.76
CA VAL A 449 0.47 30.26 -20.19
C VAL A 449 0.36 31.62 -20.91
N ILE A 450 0.99 32.68 -20.40
CA ILE A 450 0.96 34.01 -21.01
C ILE A 450 1.58 33.95 -22.42
N ARG A 451 2.69 33.23 -22.60
CA ARG A 451 3.31 33.00 -23.92
C ARG A 451 2.39 32.24 -24.87
N GLN A 452 1.76 31.15 -24.42
CA GLN A 452 0.78 30.42 -25.23
C GLN A 452 -0.41 31.29 -25.65
N THR A 453 -0.88 32.15 -24.76
CA THR A 453 -2.06 32.99 -25.00
C THR A 453 -1.75 34.14 -25.98
N ARG A 454 -0.51 34.65 -25.98
CA ARG A 454 -0.03 35.64 -26.96
C ARG A 454 0.24 35.02 -28.33
N GLY A 455 0.93 33.87 -28.40
CA GLY A 455 1.23 33.22 -29.68
C GLY A 455 -0.02 32.79 -30.47
N LYS A 456 -1.12 32.47 -29.77
CA LYS A 456 -2.42 32.21 -30.43
C LYS A 456 -3.10 33.44 -31.03
N LYS A 457 -2.68 34.65 -30.65
CA LYS A 457 -3.27 35.91 -31.12
C LYS A 457 -2.63 36.38 -32.44
N ASP A 458 -1.36 36.06 -32.67
CA ASP A 458 -0.62 36.46 -33.88
C ASP A 458 -0.90 35.55 -35.10
N ASP A 459 -1.20 34.25 -34.88
CA ASP A 459 -1.60 33.32 -35.96
C ASP A 459 -3.03 33.59 -36.51
N GLY A 460 -3.84 34.40 -35.83
CA GLY A 460 -5.18 34.78 -36.28
C GLY A 460 -5.20 35.99 -37.24
N THR A 461 -4.05 36.59 -37.52
CA THR A 461 -3.91 37.81 -38.35
C THR A 461 -3.17 37.60 -39.67
N VAL A 462 -2.76 36.37 -40.00
CA VAL A 462 -2.17 36.02 -41.30
C VAL A 462 -3.10 35.04 -42.01
N GLY A 463 -4.23 35.56 -42.48
CA GLY A 463 -5.28 34.79 -43.13
C GLY A 463 -6.50 35.65 -43.44
N ALA A 464 -6.26 36.77 -44.12
CA ALA A 464 -7.28 37.54 -44.82
C ALA A 464 -6.77 37.79 -46.25
#